data_AF-A0A1S2T5G3-F1
#
_entry.id   AF-A0A1S2T5G3-F1
#
_cell.length_a   1.000
_cell.length_b   1.000
_cell.length_c   1.000
_cell.angle_alpha   90.00
_cell.angle_beta   90.00
_cell.angle_gamma   90.00
#
_symmetry.space_group_name_H-M   'P 1'
#
loop_
_entity.id
_entity.type
_entity.pdbx_description
1 polymer ?
#
loop_
_entity_poly.entity_id
_entity_poly.type
_entity_poly.pdbx_seq_one_letter_code
_entity_poly.pdbx_strand_id
1 'polypeptide(L)'
;MSRNDINQWQTDLLARVDSLIATLQQQPALTVESVDDKRPDQRPSVAKRAKYHYVKAAECYQDTPFRAAKHFRRAAMLGHSKSMRFLGQMYQTGEHLPQSDFHAFAWILLASKAGDSQASDMLDALKQRLTTVLIIAAARLAAERFEQMCDID
;
A
#
# COMPACT_ATOMS: atom_id res chain seq x y z
N MET A 1 50.59 -2.82 -21.19
CA MET A 1 49.61 -2.18 -20.31
C MET A 1 50.14 -2.32 -18.90
N SER A 2 50.59 -1.21 -18.32
CA SER A 2 51.50 -1.20 -17.17
C SER A 2 50.71 -1.40 -15.88
N ARG A 3 51.26 -2.16 -14.91
CA ARG A 3 50.65 -2.40 -13.58
C ARG A 3 50.28 -1.11 -12.83
N ASN A 4 50.83 0.03 -13.25
CA ASN A 4 50.55 1.36 -12.70
C ASN A 4 49.14 1.88 -12.95
N ASP A 5 48.47 1.49 -14.06
CA ASP A 5 47.13 2.00 -14.39
C ASP A 5 46.04 1.31 -13.54
N ILE A 6 46.31 0.09 -13.06
CA ILE A 6 45.37 -0.73 -12.27
C ILE A 6 45.16 -0.13 -10.87
N ASN A 7 46.09 0.67 -10.36
CA ASN A 7 45.98 1.29 -9.04
C ASN A 7 45.54 2.77 -9.10
N GLN A 8 45.64 3.42 -10.27
CA GLN A 8 45.29 4.84 -10.43
C GLN A 8 43.79 5.10 -10.22
N TRP A 9 42.91 4.23 -10.71
CA TRP A 9 41.47 4.39 -10.51
C TRP A 9 41.07 4.20 -9.04
N GLN A 10 41.80 3.34 -8.29
CA GLN A 10 41.56 3.13 -6.86
C GLN A 10 41.94 4.37 -6.06
N THR A 11 43.10 4.97 -6.37
CA THR A 11 43.54 6.21 -5.73
C THR A 11 42.62 7.38 -6.08
N ASP A 12 42.11 7.45 -7.31
CA ASP A 12 41.19 8.50 -7.74
C ASP A 12 39.80 8.34 -7.08
N LEU A 13 39.34 7.10 -6.92
CA LEU A 13 38.10 6.79 -6.20
C LEU A 13 38.21 7.14 -4.70
N LEU A 14 39.33 6.79 -4.07
CA LEU A 14 39.58 7.14 -2.67
C LEU A 14 39.64 8.66 -2.47
N ALA A 15 40.35 9.38 -3.36
CA ALA A 15 40.40 10.84 -3.32
C ALA A 15 39.01 11.48 -3.49
N ARG A 16 38.16 10.91 -4.37
CA ARG A 16 36.77 11.35 -4.51
C ARG A 16 35.95 11.09 -3.25
N VAL A 17 36.09 9.93 -2.62
CA VAL A 17 35.40 9.61 -1.36
C VAL A 17 35.85 10.56 -0.24
N ASP A 18 37.15 10.82 -0.11
CA ASP A 18 37.68 11.74 0.89
C ASP A 18 37.20 13.18 0.67
N SER A 19 37.12 13.62 -0.60
CA SER A 19 36.56 14.93 -0.95
C SER A 19 35.08 15.05 -0.58
N LEU A 20 34.30 13.97 -0.78
CA LEU A 20 32.89 13.93 -0.39
C LEU A 20 32.73 13.93 1.14
N ILE A 21 33.55 13.18 1.86
CA ILE A 21 33.55 13.17 3.33
C ILE A 21 33.90 14.55 3.86
N ALA A 22 34.92 15.21 3.32
CA ALA A 22 35.27 16.59 3.68
C ALA A 22 34.13 17.58 3.37
N THR A 23 33.45 17.40 2.23
CA THR A 23 32.29 18.22 1.85
C THR A 23 31.12 18.03 2.83
N LEU A 24 30.89 16.79 3.29
CA LEU A 24 29.86 16.49 4.29
C LEU A 24 30.24 17.00 5.69
N GLN A 25 31.53 17.04 6.04
CA GLN A 25 32.01 17.61 7.31
C GLN A 25 31.94 19.14 7.34
N GLN A 26 32.01 19.79 6.17
CA GLN A 26 31.85 21.25 6.03
C GLN A 26 30.39 21.68 5.83
N GLN A 27 29.46 20.74 5.66
CA GLN A 27 28.06 21.08 5.89
C GLN A 27 27.97 21.49 7.36
N PRO A 28 27.48 22.71 7.67
CA PRO A 28 27.14 23.02 9.06
C PRO A 28 26.26 21.86 9.49
N ALA A 29 26.60 21.22 10.63
CA ALA A 29 25.81 20.14 11.19
C ALA A 29 24.38 20.52 10.94
N LEU A 30 23.70 19.78 10.06
CA LEU A 30 22.26 19.91 9.96
C LEU A 30 21.89 19.61 11.40
N THR A 31 21.60 20.68 12.15
CA THR A 31 20.70 20.60 13.27
C THR A 31 19.56 19.87 12.62
N VAL A 32 19.53 18.56 12.87
CA VAL A 32 18.28 17.87 13.03
C VAL A 32 17.69 18.65 14.19
N GLU A 33 17.13 19.82 13.85
CA GLU A 33 16.04 20.38 14.59
C GLU A 33 15.18 19.15 14.78
N SER A 34 15.11 18.73 16.04
CA SER A 34 13.94 18.03 16.54
C SER A 34 12.81 18.56 15.69
N VAL A 35 12.18 17.68 14.93
CA VAL A 35 10.96 18.04 14.21
C VAL A 35 9.95 18.28 15.32
N ASP A 36 10.07 19.43 15.96
CA ASP A 36 9.17 20.05 16.90
C ASP A 36 8.00 20.49 16.03
N ASP A 37 7.17 19.52 15.67
CA ASP A 37 5.75 19.46 15.96
C ASP A 37 4.98 20.80 16.01
N LYS A 38 5.27 21.74 15.11
CA LYS A 38 4.59 23.03 14.97
C LYS A 38 4.36 23.50 13.52
N ARG A 39 4.42 22.60 12.53
CA ARG A 39 3.76 22.84 11.23
C ARG A 39 2.38 22.21 11.31
N PRO A 40 1.26 22.94 11.15
CA PRO A 40 -0.04 22.28 11.09
C PRO A 40 0.05 21.27 9.96
N ASP A 41 -0.16 20.02 10.35
CA ASP A 41 0.05 18.80 9.60
C ASP A 41 -0.61 18.88 8.21
N GLN A 42 0.11 19.40 7.21
CA GLN A 42 -0.36 19.51 5.83
C GLN A 42 -0.16 18.21 5.06
N ARG A 43 0.38 17.16 5.70
CA ARG A 43 0.20 15.80 5.19
C ARG A 43 -1.30 15.51 5.30
N PRO A 44 -2.02 15.32 4.18
CA PRO A 44 -3.43 14.95 4.29
C PRO A 44 -3.50 13.69 5.15
N SER A 45 -4.30 13.74 6.21
CA SER A 45 -4.50 12.59 7.10
C SER A 45 -4.75 11.33 6.28
N VAL A 46 -4.32 10.17 6.78
CA VAL A 46 -4.48 8.87 6.10
C VAL A 46 -5.92 8.71 5.59
N ALA A 47 -6.91 9.14 6.39
CA ALA A 47 -8.33 9.21 6.02
C ALA A 47 -8.64 10.15 4.83
N LYS A 48 -8.05 11.35 4.76
CA LYS A 48 -8.19 12.27 3.61
C LYS A 48 -7.60 11.66 2.34
N ARG A 49 -6.43 11.01 2.43
CA ARG A 49 -5.78 10.31 1.31
C ARG A 49 -6.60 9.12 0.82
N ALA A 50 -7.13 8.33 1.76
CA ALA A 50 -8.06 7.23 1.50
C ALA A 50 -9.30 7.70 0.73
N LYS A 51 -9.93 8.78 1.21
CA LYS A 51 -11.12 9.37 0.57
C LYS A 51 -10.82 9.88 -0.84
N TYR A 52 -9.66 10.52 -1.05
CA TYR A 52 -9.24 10.96 -2.38
C TYR A 52 -9.14 9.79 -3.38
N HIS A 53 -8.48 8.70 -2.97
CA HIS A 53 -8.35 7.51 -3.82
C HIS A 53 -9.70 6.82 -4.07
N TYR A 54 -10.61 6.81 -3.09
CA TYR A 54 -11.96 6.28 -3.28
C TYR A 54 -12.76 7.07 -4.34
N VAL A 55 -12.76 8.40 -4.26
CA VAL A 55 -13.47 9.25 -5.23
C VAL A 55 -12.87 9.07 -6.62
N LYS A 56 -11.54 9.08 -6.73
CA LYS A 56 -10.86 8.81 -8.01
C LYS A 56 -11.19 7.43 -8.57
N ALA A 57 -11.31 6.41 -7.71
CA ALA A 57 -11.70 5.08 -8.15
C ALA A 57 -13.14 5.07 -8.68
N ALA A 58 -14.07 5.76 -8.01
CA ALA A 58 -15.46 5.86 -8.43
C ALA A 58 -15.60 6.61 -9.77
N GLU A 59 -14.85 7.69 -9.97
CA GLU A 59 -14.78 8.42 -11.25
C GLU A 59 -14.29 7.51 -12.38
N CYS A 60 -13.19 6.79 -12.15
CA CYS A 60 -12.61 5.91 -13.17
C CYS A 60 -13.34 4.57 -13.32
N TYR A 61 -14.34 4.26 -12.49
CA TYR A 61 -15.05 2.97 -12.52
C TYR A 61 -15.77 2.77 -13.84
N GLN A 62 -16.37 3.83 -14.39
CA GLN A 62 -17.11 3.77 -15.65
C GLN A 62 -16.19 3.68 -16.88
N ASP A 63 -15.06 4.40 -16.87
CA ASP A 63 -14.17 4.49 -18.03
C ASP A 63 -13.12 3.37 -18.07
N THR A 64 -12.47 3.09 -16.94
CA THR A 64 -11.29 2.21 -16.86
C THR A 64 -11.25 1.42 -15.55
N PRO A 65 -11.96 0.29 -15.47
CA PRO A 65 -12.09 -0.51 -14.24
C PRO A 65 -10.74 -0.99 -13.67
N PHE A 66 -9.71 -1.24 -14.50
CA PHE A 66 -8.36 -1.54 -14.00
C PHE A 66 -7.74 -0.38 -13.20
N ARG A 67 -7.92 0.87 -13.65
CA ARG A 67 -7.43 2.05 -12.92
C ARG A 67 -8.23 2.24 -11.63
N ALA A 68 -9.53 2.01 -11.67
CA ALA A 68 -10.39 2.03 -10.48
C ALA A 68 -9.91 1.01 -9.43
N ALA A 69 -9.63 -0.24 -9.83
CA ALA A 69 -9.11 -1.26 -8.93
C ALA A 69 -7.79 -0.85 -8.25
N LYS A 70 -6.88 -0.23 -9.01
CA LYS A 70 -5.62 0.30 -8.45
C LYS A 70 -5.89 1.38 -7.40
N HIS A 71 -6.82 2.28 -7.64
CA HIS A 71 -7.20 3.32 -6.69
C HIS A 71 -7.94 2.77 -5.48
N PHE A 72 -8.84 1.81 -5.66
CA PHE A 72 -9.48 1.10 -4.54
C PHE A 72 -8.47 0.36 -3.70
N ARG A 73 -7.48 -0.32 -4.29
CA ARG A 73 -6.39 -0.97 -3.54
C ARG A 73 -5.60 0.03 -2.71
N ARG A 74 -5.27 1.20 -3.26
CA ARG A 74 -4.59 2.27 -2.49
C ARG A 74 -5.46 2.77 -1.34
N ALA A 75 -6.76 2.99 -1.57
CA ALA A 75 -7.67 3.41 -0.50
C ALA A 75 -7.87 2.32 0.56
N ALA A 76 -7.94 1.06 0.16
CA ALA A 76 -8.07 -0.08 1.07
C ALA A 76 -6.82 -0.25 1.94
N MET A 77 -5.62 -0.07 1.37
CA MET A 77 -4.38 -0.09 2.13
C MET A 77 -4.29 1.03 3.17
N LEU A 78 -5.03 2.12 2.97
CA LEU A 78 -5.16 3.24 3.93
C LEU A 78 -6.34 3.03 4.91
N GLY A 79 -6.87 1.81 5.03
CA GLY A 79 -7.94 1.47 5.98
C GLY A 79 -9.36 1.84 5.54
N HIS A 80 -9.60 2.21 4.28
CA HIS A 80 -10.95 2.60 3.84
C HIS A 80 -11.88 1.40 3.63
N SER A 81 -12.81 1.19 4.55
CA SER A 81 -13.74 0.04 4.57
C SER A 81 -14.54 -0.15 3.27
N LYS A 82 -15.13 0.92 2.73
CA LYS A 82 -15.90 0.84 1.47
C LYS A 82 -15.02 0.39 0.30
N SER A 83 -13.76 0.82 0.25
CA SER A 83 -12.85 0.44 -0.84
C SER A 83 -12.45 -1.03 -0.76
N MET A 84 -12.30 -1.57 0.45
CA MET A 84 -12.08 -3.01 0.66
C MET A 84 -13.28 -3.82 0.16
N ARG A 85 -14.51 -3.40 0.48
CA ARG A 85 -15.74 -4.03 -0.02
C ARG A 85 -15.81 -4.00 -1.55
N PHE A 86 -15.56 -2.85 -2.17
CA PHE A 86 -15.59 -2.72 -3.64
C PHE A 86 -14.52 -3.58 -4.32
N LEU A 87 -13.29 -3.66 -3.77
CA LEU A 87 -12.29 -4.60 -4.28
C LEU A 87 -12.77 -6.05 -4.21
N GLY A 88 -13.36 -6.43 -3.07
CA GLY A 88 -13.95 -7.75 -2.90
C GLY A 88 -15.02 -8.06 -3.94
N GLN A 89 -15.91 -7.09 -4.20
CA GLN A 89 -16.94 -7.21 -5.23
C GLN A 89 -16.33 -7.37 -6.63
N MET A 90 -15.28 -6.62 -6.97
CA MET A 90 -14.60 -6.75 -8.27
C MET A 90 -13.96 -8.12 -8.46
N TYR A 91 -13.39 -8.72 -7.41
CA TYR A 91 -12.90 -10.11 -7.46
C TYR A 91 -14.04 -11.13 -7.57
N GLN A 92 -15.21 -10.84 -6.99
CA GLN A 92 -16.38 -11.73 -7.06
C GLN A 92 -17.03 -11.72 -8.45
N THR A 93 -17.16 -10.55 -9.06
CA THR A 93 -17.74 -10.38 -10.40
C THR A 93 -16.77 -10.76 -11.52
N GLY A 94 -15.47 -10.74 -11.22
CA GLY A 94 -14.43 -10.93 -12.25
C GLY A 94 -14.35 -9.74 -13.20
N GLU A 95 -14.81 -8.56 -12.78
CA GLU A 95 -14.84 -7.37 -13.62
C GLU A 95 -13.42 -6.81 -13.74
N HIS A 96 -12.68 -7.31 -14.74
CA HIS A 96 -11.31 -6.91 -15.09
C HIS A 96 -10.22 -7.36 -14.10
N LEU A 97 -10.59 -8.06 -13.03
CA LEU A 97 -9.71 -8.89 -12.22
C LEU A 97 -10.08 -10.37 -12.42
N PRO A 98 -9.13 -11.30 -12.26
CA PRO A 98 -9.46 -12.71 -12.28
C PRO A 98 -10.51 -13.00 -11.20
N GLN A 99 -11.62 -13.60 -11.62
CA GLN A 99 -12.69 -13.97 -10.70
C GLN A 99 -12.12 -14.92 -9.64
N SER A 100 -12.27 -14.56 -8.38
CA SER A 100 -11.76 -15.35 -7.28
C SER A 100 -12.54 -15.06 -6.01
N ASP A 101 -13.47 -15.96 -5.69
CA ASP A 101 -14.24 -15.91 -4.44
C ASP A 101 -13.30 -15.97 -3.21
N PHE A 102 -12.14 -16.62 -3.34
CA PHE A 102 -11.09 -16.63 -2.33
C PHE A 102 -10.51 -15.23 -2.04
N HIS A 103 -10.08 -14.49 -3.07
CA HIS A 103 -9.57 -13.13 -2.90
C HIS A 103 -10.69 -12.17 -2.50
N ALA A 104 -11.90 -12.35 -3.05
CA ALA A 104 -13.07 -11.58 -2.66
C ALA A 104 -13.34 -11.70 -1.16
N PHE A 105 -13.36 -12.94 -0.65
CA PHE A 105 -13.58 -13.20 0.78
C PHE A 105 -12.58 -12.48 1.67
N ALA A 106 -11.28 -12.50 1.32
CA ALA A 106 -10.25 -11.84 2.11
C ALA A 106 -10.48 -10.31 2.23
N TRP A 107 -10.79 -9.64 1.12
CA TRP A 107 -11.05 -8.19 1.11
C TRP A 107 -12.36 -7.82 1.81
N ILE A 108 -13.41 -8.61 1.64
CA ILE A 108 -14.71 -8.36 2.28
C ILE A 108 -14.62 -8.64 3.78
N LEU A 109 -13.82 -9.63 4.21
CA LEU A 109 -13.56 -9.90 5.63
C LEU A 109 -12.93 -8.69 6.32
N LEU A 110 -11.92 -8.09 5.69
CA LEU A 110 -11.31 -6.85 6.17
C LEU A 110 -12.33 -5.70 6.25
N ALA A 111 -13.18 -5.55 5.23
CA ALA A 111 -14.22 -4.52 5.20
C ALA A 111 -15.25 -4.69 6.34
N SER A 112 -15.68 -5.93 6.60
CA SER A 112 -16.59 -6.27 7.70
C SER A 112 -15.94 -6.01 9.06
N LYS A 113 -14.65 -6.35 9.24
CA LYS A 113 -13.89 -6.01 10.46
C LYS A 113 -13.72 -4.51 10.65
N ALA A 114 -13.67 -3.74 9.57
CA ALA A 114 -13.66 -2.27 9.60
C ALA A 114 -15.06 -1.65 9.78
N GLY A 115 -16.11 -2.45 10.01
CA GLY A 115 -17.47 -1.98 10.34
C GLY A 115 -18.40 -1.74 9.15
N ASP A 116 -18.09 -2.24 7.95
CA ASP A 116 -19.01 -2.18 6.80
C ASP A 116 -20.09 -3.27 6.93
N SER A 117 -21.34 -2.87 7.19
CA SER A 117 -22.46 -3.79 7.34
C SER A 117 -22.77 -4.56 6.06
N GLN A 118 -22.63 -3.93 4.88
CA GLN A 118 -22.86 -4.59 3.60
C GLN A 118 -21.80 -5.67 3.33
N ALA A 119 -20.59 -5.51 3.86
CA ALA A 119 -19.56 -6.52 3.74
C ALA A 119 -19.89 -7.79 4.53
N SER A 120 -20.56 -7.68 5.68
CA SER A 120 -21.00 -8.84 6.45
C SER A 120 -22.02 -9.69 5.68
N ASP A 121 -23.00 -9.05 5.04
CA ASP A 121 -24.00 -9.75 4.22
C ASP A 121 -23.34 -10.46 3.03
N MET A 122 -22.37 -9.80 2.37
CA MET A 122 -21.61 -10.40 1.27
C MET A 122 -20.73 -11.57 1.73
N LEU A 123 -20.16 -11.51 2.95
CA LEU A 123 -19.40 -12.63 3.51
C LEU A 123 -20.28 -13.84 3.73
N ASP A 124 -21.47 -13.65 4.30
CA ASP A 124 -22.37 -14.76 4.56
C ASP A 124 -22.81 -15.43 3.26
N ALA A 125 -23.05 -14.66 2.21
CA ALA A 125 -23.29 -15.20 0.87
C ALA A 125 -22.07 -15.97 0.31
N LEU A 126 -20.84 -15.49 0.51
CA LEU A 126 -19.63 -16.16 0.05
C LEU A 126 -19.30 -17.43 0.86
N LYS A 127 -19.58 -17.46 2.17
CA LYS A 127 -19.39 -18.64 3.01
C LYS A 127 -20.22 -19.83 2.53
N GLN A 128 -21.40 -19.58 1.97
CA GLN A 128 -22.25 -20.65 1.41
C GLN A 128 -21.68 -21.25 0.11
N ARG A 129 -20.80 -20.53 -0.59
CA ARG A 129 -20.21 -20.95 -1.87
C ARG A 129 -18.81 -21.54 -1.70
N LEU A 130 -18.12 -21.20 -0.61
CA LEU A 130 -16.75 -21.60 -0.32
C LEU A 130 -16.71 -22.78 0.66
N THR A 131 -15.66 -23.59 0.56
CA THR A 131 -15.37 -24.64 1.55
C THR A 131 -14.63 -24.06 2.76
N THR A 132 -14.73 -24.72 3.91
CA THR A 132 -14.07 -24.31 5.17
C THR A 132 -12.57 -24.10 5.01
N VAL A 133 -11.89 -24.95 4.23
CA VAL A 133 -10.44 -24.84 3.97
C VAL A 133 -10.11 -23.54 3.24
N LEU A 134 -10.89 -23.19 2.22
CA LEU A 134 -10.71 -21.93 1.48
C LEU A 134 -11.01 -20.71 2.34
N ILE A 135 -12.00 -20.81 3.23
CA ILE A 135 -12.33 -19.73 4.19
C ILE A 135 -11.15 -19.48 5.14
N ILE A 136 -10.56 -20.53 5.72
CA ILE A 136 -9.41 -20.41 6.63
C ILE A 136 -8.21 -19.80 5.89
N ALA A 137 -7.91 -20.28 4.68
CA ALA A 137 -6.83 -19.75 3.88
C ALA A 137 -7.07 -18.28 3.47
N ALA A 138 -8.31 -17.89 3.15
CA ALA A 138 -8.66 -16.53 2.79
C ALA A 138 -8.60 -15.60 4.02
N ALA A 139 -8.98 -16.09 5.20
CA ALA A 139 -8.82 -15.36 6.46
C ALA A 139 -7.35 -15.13 6.81
N ARG A 140 -6.46 -16.10 6.52
CA ARG A 140 -5.02 -15.92 6.67
C ARG A 140 -4.47 -14.84 5.73
N LEU A 141 -4.90 -14.84 4.47
CA LEU A 141 -4.54 -13.80 3.52
C LEU A 141 -5.03 -12.41 3.99
N ALA A 142 -6.24 -12.33 4.53
CA ALA A 142 -6.77 -11.09 5.09
C ALA A 142 -5.91 -10.58 6.24
N ALA A 143 -5.43 -11.46 7.13
CA ALA A 143 -4.53 -11.10 8.22
C ALA A 143 -3.18 -10.56 7.72
N GLU A 144 -2.55 -11.22 6.75
CA GLU A 144 -1.30 -10.73 6.14
C GLU A 144 -1.47 -9.33 5.53
N ARG A 145 -2.60 -9.10 4.86
CA ARG A 145 -2.91 -7.78 4.28
C ARG A 145 -3.21 -6.74 5.35
N PHE A 146 -3.77 -7.12 6.48
CA PHE A 146 -3.96 -6.21 7.62
C PHE A 146 -2.63 -5.78 8.22
N GLU A 147 -1.70 -6.71 8.43
CA GLU A 147 -0.35 -6.41 8.93
C GLU A 147 0.35 -5.40 8.01
N GLN A 148 0.31 -5.64 6.69
CA GLN A 148 0.85 -4.70 5.70
C GLN A 148 0.18 -3.31 5.73
N MET A 149 -1.07 -3.19 6.19
CA MET A 149 -1.73 -1.89 6.35
C MET A 149 -1.21 -1.15 7.58
N CYS A 150 -1.01 -1.87 8.69
CA CYS A 150 -0.51 -1.30 9.95
C CYS A 150 0.94 -0.80 9.83
N ASP A 151 1.75 -1.41 8.97
CA ASP A 151 3.16 -0.99 8.75
C ASP A 151 3.30 0.33 7.96
N ILE A 152 2.19 0.89 7.43
CA ILE A 152 2.19 2.09 6.57
C ILE A 152 1.95 3.38 7.39
N ASP A 153 1.55 3.26 8.67
CA ASP A 153 1.34 4.37 9.61
C ASP A 153 2.64 4.93 10.19
#